data_AF-A0A378WSY5-F1
#
_entry.id   AF-A0A378WSY5-F1
#
_cell.length_a   1.000
_cell.length_b   1.000
_cell.length_c   1.000
_cell.angle_alpha   90.00
_cell.angle_beta   90.00
_cell.angle_gamma   90.00
#
_symmetry.space_group_name_H-M   'P 1'
#
loop_
_entity.id
_entity.type
_entity.pdbx_description
1 polymer ?
#
loop_
_entity_poly.entity_id
_entity_poly.type
_entity_poly.pdbx_seq_one_letter_code
_entity_poly.pdbx_strand_id
1 'polypeptide(L)'
;MWTIASIALLAGALPPGIWLAARGTAAHRLVGMQMVGTVTVLVLITISLAAHRPDYLIVATVLALLAFAGTLVFTRLIGASDD
;
A
#
# COMPACT_ATOMS: atom_id res chain seq x y z
N MET A 1 9.83 -19.36 7.39
CA MET A 1 10.36 -18.10 7.94
C MET A 1 9.69 -16.88 7.31
N TRP A 2 9.61 -16.77 5.98
CA TRP A 2 8.95 -15.66 5.28
C TRP A 2 7.45 -15.46 5.61
N THR A 3 6.69 -16.51 5.90
CA THR A 3 5.28 -16.41 6.34
C THR A 3 5.10 -15.59 7.61
N ILE A 4 6.05 -15.67 8.55
CA ILE A 4 6.01 -14.91 9.81
C ILE A 4 6.23 -13.41 9.53
N ALA A 5 7.13 -13.08 8.58
CA ALA A 5 7.34 -11.71 8.15
C ALA A 5 6.09 -11.11 7.48
N SER A 6 5.38 -11.90 6.67
CA SER A 6 4.11 -11.46 6.06
C SER A 6 3.04 -11.20 7.11
N ILE A 7 2.93 -12.07 8.13
CA ILE A 7 1.99 -11.89 9.23
C ILE A 7 2.37 -10.67 10.07
N ALA A 8 3.65 -10.46 10.35
CA ALA A 8 4.13 -9.29 11.09
C ALA A 8 3.84 -7.98 10.34
N LEU A 9 4.01 -7.94 9.02
CA LEU A 9 3.66 -6.79 8.19
C LEU A 9 2.14 -6.55 8.15
N LEU A 10 1.34 -7.60 7.98
CA LEU A 10 -0.12 -7.50 7.98
C LEU A 10 -0.68 -7.04 9.32
N ALA A 11 -0.18 -7.59 10.44
CA ALA A 11 -0.66 -7.26 11.77
C ALA A 11 -0.08 -5.95 12.31
N GLY A 12 1.17 -5.61 11.94
CA GLY A 12 1.89 -4.46 12.49
C GLY A 12 1.70 -3.17 11.70
N ALA A 13 1.64 -3.24 10.37
CA ALA A 13 1.71 -2.04 9.52
C ALA A 13 0.40 -1.72 8.79
N LEU A 14 -0.42 -2.73 8.47
CA LEU A 14 -1.72 -2.52 7.82
C LEU A 14 -2.75 -1.76 8.70
N PRO A 15 -3.01 -2.18 9.97
CA PRO A 15 -3.99 -1.50 10.81
C PRO A 15 -3.70 -0.03 11.09
N PRO A 16 -2.46 0.41 11.44
CA PRO A 16 -2.19 1.83 11.64
C PRO A 16 -2.28 2.62 10.33
N GLY A 17 -1.89 2.03 9.19
CA GLY A 17 -2.01 2.67 7.87
C GLY A 17 -3.46 2.90 7.47
N ILE A 18 -4.34 1.91 7.68
CA ILE A 18 -5.78 2.02 7.42
C ILE A 18 -6.41 3.08 8.34
N TRP A 19 -6.00 3.11 9.60
CA TRP A 19 -6.50 4.09 10.56
C TRP A 19 -6.12 5.53 10.18
N LEU A 20 -4.88 5.75 9.72
CA LEU A 20 -4.44 7.05 9.18
C LEU A 20 -5.12 7.41 7.85
N ALA A 21 -5.40 6.43 6.98
CA ALA A 21 -6.12 6.67 5.73
C ALA A 21 -7.60 7.06 5.95
N ALA A 22 -8.18 6.64 7.06
CA ALA A 22 -9.57 6.91 7.43
C ALA A 22 -9.76 8.19 8.27
N ARG A 23 -8.71 8.73 8.90
CA ARG A 23 -8.79 9.91 9.78
C ARG A 23 -7.92 11.08 9.30
N GLY A 24 -8.43 12.30 9.45
CA GLY A 24 -7.68 13.54 9.23
C GLY A 24 -7.99 14.26 7.92
N THR A 25 -7.20 15.28 7.62
CA THR A 25 -7.31 16.12 6.42
C THR A 25 -7.03 15.31 5.15
N ALA A 26 -7.42 15.82 3.98
CA ALA A 26 -7.22 15.12 2.70
C ALA A 26 -5.75 14.72 2.45
N ALA A 27 -4.80 15.54 2.89
CA ALA A 27 -3.37 15.22 2.89
C ALA A 27 -2.99 14.05 3.81
N HIS A 28 -3.54 13.99 5.03
CA HIS A 28 -3.29 12.86 5.95
C HIS A 28 -3.85 11.54 5.41
N ARG A 29 -5.03 11.59 4.76
CA ARG A 29 -5.63 10.41 4.11
C ARG A 29 -4.78 9.90 2.95
N LEU A 30 -4.17 10.81 2.18
CA LEU A 30 -3.23 10.46 1.10
C LEU A 30 -1.98 9.76 1.64
N VAL A 31 -1.37 10.30 2.71
CA VAL A 31 -0.20 9.70 3.36
C VAL A 31 -0.55 8.31 3.91
N GLY A 32 -1.71 8.15 4.54
CA GLY A 32 -2.22 6.85 4.99
C GLY A 32 -2.36 5.85 3.84
N MET A 33 -2.95 6.26 2.71
CA MET A 33 -3.10 5.40 1.53
C MET A 33 -1.76 4.99 0.91
N GLN A 34 -0.79 5.91 0.83
CA GLN A 34 0.57 5.64 0.35
C GLN A 34 1.28 4.60 1.24
N MET A 35 1.14 4.75 2.55
CA MET A 35 1.72 3.84 3.54
C MET A 35 1.10 2.45 3.43
N VAL A 36 -0.23 2.35 3.35
CA VAL A 36 -0.96 1.08 3.14
C VAL A 36 -0.52 0.40 1.83
N GLY A 37 -0.49 1.15 0.71
CA GLY A 37 -0.08 0.61 -0.58
C GLY A 37 1.32 0.01 -0.56
N THR A 38 2.28 0.73 0.03
CA THR A 38 3.68 0.26 0.16
C THR A 38 3.78 -0.99 1.02
N VAL A 39 3.07 -1.02 2.16
CA VAL A 39 3.03 -2.20 3.05
C VAL A 39 2.39 -3.39 2.34
N THR A 40 1.31 -3.20 1.58
CA THR A 40 0.68 -4.28 0.82
C THR A 40 1.62 -4.85 -0.24
N VAL A 41 2.39 -4.01 -0.94
CA VAL A 41 3.42 -4.47 -1.89
C VAL A 41 4.48 -5.31 -1.18
N LEU A 42 4.99 -4.86 -0.03
CA LEU A 42 5.95 -5.62 0.76
C LEU A 42 5.38 -6.98 1.22
N VAL A 43 4.13 -7.01 1.67
CA VAL A 43 3.44 -8.27 2.04
C VAL A 43 3.39 -9.23 0.85
N LEU A 44 3.00 -8.75 -0.34
CA LEU A 44 2.92 -9.58 -1.54
C LEU A 44 4.29 -10.14 -1.96
N ILE A 45 5.35 -9.34 -1.88
CA ILE A 45 6.73 -9.80 -2.14
C ILE A 45 7.12 -10.90 -1.14
N THR A 46 6.85 -10.67 0.14
CA THR A 46 7.18 -11.59 1.24
C THR A 46 6.41 -12.93 1.08
N ILE A 47 5.15 -12.88 0.64
CA ILE A 47 4.34 -14.07 0.30
C ILE A 47 4.91 -14.80 -0.92
N SER A 48 5.33 -14.07 -1.97
CA SER A 48 5.94 -14.68 -3.15
C SER A 48 7.23 -15.43 -2.81
N LEU A 49 8.08 -14.84 -1.95
CA LEU A 49 9.27 -15.50 -1.40
C LEU A 49 8.93 -16.74 -0.57
N ALA A 50 7.87 -16.67 0.25
CA ALA A 50 7.40 -17.80 1.04
C ALA A 50 6.87 -18.96 0.18
N ALA A 51 6.25 -18.65 -0.95
CA ALA A 51 5.69 -19.64 -1.87
C ALA A 51 6.72 -20.23 -2.85
N HIS A 52 7.96 -19.71 -2.88
CA HIS A 52 9.00 -20.05 -3.87
C HIS A 52 8.50 -19.99 -5.32
N ARG A 53 7.49 -19.15 -5.58
CA ARG A 53 6.86 -18.98 -6.90
C ARG A 53 7.03 -17.52 -7.33
N PRO A 54 7.91 -17.24 -8.30
CA PRO A 54 8.17 -15.89 -8.76
C PRO A 54 6.97 -15.25 -9.48
N ASP A 55 6.01 -16.06 -9.94
CA ASP A 55 4.78 -15.59 -10.60
C ASP A 55 3.99 -14.58 -9.76
N TYR A 56 4.05 -14.68 -8.43
CA TYR A 56 3.36 -13.76 -7.52
C TYR A 56 3.98 -12.34 -7.47
N LEU A 57 5.20 -12.14 -7.97
CA LEU A 57 5.82 -10.81 -8.04
C LEU A 57 5.15 -9.89 -9.07
N ILE A 58 4.48 -10.47 -10.07
CA ILE A 58 3.71 -9.71 -11.07
C ILE A 58 2.62 -8.90 -10.37
N VAL A 59 1.89 -9.52 -9.44
CA VAL A 59 0.82 -8.87 -8.70
C VAL A 59 1.35 -7.74 -7.82
N ALA A 60 2.49 -7.96 -7.13
CA ALA A 60 3.14 -6.92 -6.33
C ALA A 60 3.56 -5.71 -7.18
N THR A 61 4.11 -5.97 -8.36
CA THR A 61 4.56 -4.94 -9.29
C THR A 61 3.40 -4.12 -9.85
N VAL A 62 2.34 -4.79 -10.31
CA VAL A 62 1.14 -4.12 -10.83
C VAL A 62 0.49 -3.26 -9.73
N LEU A 63 0.40 -3.78 -8.50
CA LEU A 63 -0.15 -3.04 -7.37
C LEU A 63 0.69 -1.79 -7.06
N ALA A 64 2.02 -1.88 -7.12
CA ALA A 64 2.90 -0.72 -6.91
C ALA A 64 2.66 0.39 -7.95
N LEU A 65 2.51 0.01 -9.23
CA LEU A 65 2.20 0.97 -10.30
C LEU A 65 0.81 1.60 -10.12
N LEU A 66 -0.20 0.80 -9.74
CA LEU A 66 -1.54 1.30 -9.46
C LEU A 66 -1.57 2.24 -8.24
N ALA A 67 -0.82 1.93 -7.18
CA ALA A 67 -0.72 2.80 -6.00
C ALA A 67 -0.09 4.15 -6.37
N PHE A 68 0.95 4.14 -7.20
CA PHE A 68 1.57 5.36 -7.72
C PHE A 68 0.59 6.19 -8.57
N ALA A 69 -0.05 5.56 -9.56
CA ALA A 69 -1.03 6.23 -10.42
C ALA A 69 -2.22 6.79 -9.61
N GLY A 70 -2.74 6.01 -8.66
CA GLY A 70 -3.83 6.43 -7.78
C GLY A 70 -3.46 7.63 -6.91
N THR A 71 -2.21 7.70 -6.42
CA THR A 71 -1.70 8.86 -5.68
C THR A 71 -1.73 10.12 -6.55
N LEU A 72 -1.26 10.05 -7.80
CA LEU A 72 -1.28 11.18 -8.73
C LEU A 72 -2.70 11.67 -9.04
N VAL A 73 -3.64 10.73 -9.27
CA VAL A 73 -5.05 11.06 -9.52
C VAL A 73 -5.68 11.75 -8.31
N PHE A 74 -5.41 11.26 -7.10
CA PHE A 74 -5.96 11.87 -5.89
C PHE A 74 -5.35 13.26 -5.62
N THR A 75 -4.05 13.43 -5.81
CA THR A 75 -3.39 14.75 -5.72
C THR A 75 -3.98 15.71 -6.76
N ARG A 76 -4.23 15.26 -7.98
CA ARG A 76 -4.89 16.08 -9.02
C ARG A 76 -6.30 16.49 -8.61
N LEU A 77 -7.10 15.56 -8.06
CA LEU A 77 -8.48 15.85 -7.65
C LEU A 77 -8.54 16.87 -6.51
N ILE A 78 -7.61 16.80 -5.55
CA ILE A 78 -7.50 17.81 -4.48
C ILE A 78 -7.05 19.16 -5.06
N GLY A 79 -6.03 19.16 -5.92
CA GLY A 79 -5.54 20.40 -6.52
C GLY A 79 -6.60 21.09 -7.40
N ALA A 80 -7.49 20.33 -8.05
CA ALA A 80 -8.57 20.87 -8.87
C ALA A 80 -9.81 21.31 -8.08
N SER A 81 -9.93 20.98 -6.78
CA SER A 81 -11.06 21.41 -5.95
C SER A 81 -10.80 22.71 -5.18
N ASP A 82 -9.55 23.18 -5.15
CA ASP A 82 -9.14 24.43 -4.48
C ASP A 82 -9.06 25.65 -5.45
N ASP A 83 -9.25 25.44 -6.77
CA ASP A 83 -9.38 26.49 -7.82
C ASP A 83 -10.86 26.71 -8.20
#